data_AF-A0A3M5R4M3-F1
#
_entry.id   AF-A0A3M5R4M3-F1
#
_cell.length_a   1.000
_cell.length_b   1.000
_cell.length_c   1.000
_cell.angle_alpha   90.00
_cell.angle_beta   90.00
_cell.angle_gamma   90.00
#
_symmetry.space_group_name_H-M   'P 1'
#
loop_
_entity.id
_entity.type
_entity.pdbx_description
1 polymer ?
#
loop_
_entity_poly.entity_id
_entity_poly.type
_entity_poly.pdbx_seq_one_letter_code
_entity_poly.pdbx_strand_id
1 'polypeptide(L)'
;MTTTAPRKYIRAEPPVLLTEPLAVHLDRSTLGLLNDYRQAQHAWLACTGDADERTSLREVMERFGALLALYIANQAAHQMGEQSGWAADE
;
A
#
# COMPACT_ATOMS: atom_id res chain seq x y z
N MET A 1 26.21 21.39 15.97
CA MET A 1 25.31 20.36 16.51
C MET A 1 23.88 20.82 16.27
N THR A 2 23.20 20.26 15.28
CA THR A 2 21.83 20.63 14.92
C THR A 2 20.88 19.66 15.60
N THR A 3 20.23 20.10 16.67
CA THR A 3 19.25 19.30 17.41
C THR A 3 17.96 19.22 16.61
N THR A 4 17.68 18.07 15.97
CA THR A 4 16.39 17.80 15.34
C THR A 4 15.34 17.66 16.45
N ALA A 5 14.40 18.60 16.53
CA ALA A 5 13.29 18.50 17.47
C ALA A 5 12.48 17.21 17.22
N PRO A 6 12.03 16.50 18.27
CA PRO A 6 11.21 15.30 18.10
C PRO A 6 9.91 15.69 17.38
N ARG A 7 9.63 15.05 16.24
CA ARG A 7 8.34 15.16 15.55
C ARG A 7 7.26 14.72 16.54
N LYS A 8 6.53 15.69 17.09
CA LYS A 8 5.35 15.42 17.94
C LYS A 8 4.34 14.69 17.08
N TYR A 9 4.08 13.42 17.39
CA TYR A 9 3.02 12.65 16.75
C TYR A 9 1.69 13.32 17.12
N ILE A 10 1.12 14.08 16.19
CA ILE A 10 -0.22 14.65 16.33
C ILE A 10 -1.16 13.53 15.94
N ARG A 11 -1.79 12.90 16.93
CA ARG A 11 -2.90 11.99 16.71
C ARG A 11 -4.10 12.87 16.31
N ALA A 12 -4.22 13.16 15.03
CA ALA A 12 -5.42 13.79 14.50
C ALA A 12 -6.59 12.83 14.77
N GLU A 13 -7.74 13.38 15.18
CA GLU A 13 -8.97 12.59 15.16
C GLU A 13 -9.16 12.03 13.75
N PRO A 14 -9.51 10.74 13.62
CA PRO A 14 -9.83 10.19 12.31
C PRO A 14 -10.98 11.01 11.73
N PRO A 15 -10.93 11.37 10.44
CA PRO A 15 -12.00 12.12 9.81
C PRO A 15 -13.34 11.41 10.02
N VAL A 16 -14.40 12.17 10.30
CA VAL A 16 -15.76 11.64 10.34
C VAL A 16 -16.03 10.96 9.00
N LEU A 17 -16.27 9.66 9.05
CA LEU A 17 -16.69 8.90 7.89
C LEU A 17 -18.15 9.25 7.59
N LEU A 18 -18.42 9.62 6.34
CA LEU A 18 -19.78 9.92 5.88
C LEU A 18 -20.59 8.64 5.60
N THR A 19 -19.91 7.49 5.55
CA THR A 19 -20.47 6.16 5.29
C THR A 19 -19.80 5.12 6.18
N GLU A 20 -20.45 3.98 6.36
CA GLU A 20 -19.81 2.84 7.03
C GLU A 20 -18.56 2.42 6.24
N PRO A 21 -17.44 2.15 6.92
CA PRO A 21 -16.21 1.73 6.26
C PRO A 21 -16.41 0.38 5.59
N LEU A 22 -15.92 0.26 4.36
CA LEU A 22 -15.95 -0.99 3.62
C LEU A 22 -14.96 -1.99 4.24
N ALA A 23 -15.48 -3.13 4.70
CA ALA A 23 -14.69 -4.15 5.37
C ALA A 23 -14.06 -5.12 4.35
N VAL A 24 -12.79 -4.90 4.01
CA VAL A 24 -12.04 -5.76 3.07
C VAL A 24 -11.53 -7.02 3.78
N HIS A 25 -11.72 -8.21 3.17
CA HIS A 25 -11.29 -9.48 3.77
C HIS A 25 -9.91 -9.89 3.25
N LEU A 26 -8.90 -9.80 4.12
CA LEU A 26 -7.54 -10.23 3.80
C LEU A 26 -7.42 -11.75 3.98
N ASP A 27 -7.52 -12.49 2.89
CA ASP A 27 -7.26 -13.92 2.89
C ASP A 27 -5.75 -14.23 2.98
N ARG A 28 -5.40 -15.52 3.06
CA ARG A 28 -4.00 -15.95 3.15
C ARG A 28 -3.14 -15.46 1.98
N SER A 29 -3.69 -15.39 0.77
CA SER A 29 -2.96 -14.96 -0.43
C SER A 29 -2.67 -13.46 -0.39
N THR A 30 -3.66 -12.68 0.05
CA THR A 30 -3.57 -11.23 0.23
C THR A 30 -2.59 -10.86 1.32
N LEU A 31 -2.59 -11.59 2.43
CA LEU A 31 -1.61 -11.41 3.51
C LEU A 31 -0.18 -11.71 3.02
N GLY A 32 -0.01 -12.67 2.12
CA GLY A 32 1.26 -12.93 1.43
C GLY A 32 1.73 -11.70 0.64
N LEU A 33 0.87 -11.18 -0.25
CA LEU A 33 1.17 -9.98 -1.04
C LEU A 33 1.47 -8.74 -0.18
N LEU A 34 0.72 -8.56 0.91
CA LEU A 34 0.97 -7.46 1.86
C LEU A 34 2.35 -7.61 2.53
N ASN A 35 2.73 -8.83 2.90
CA ASN A 35 4.05 -9.09 3.46
C ASN A 35 5.16 -8.81 2.44
N ASP A 36 5.00 -9.29 1.20
CA ASP A 36 5.98 -9.08 0.12
C ASP A 36 6.15 -7.59 -0.20
N TYR A 37 5.04 -6.84 -0.26
CA TYR A 37 5.07 -5.38 -0.41
C TYR A 37 5.83 -4.71 0.74
N ARG A 38 5.55 -5.09 1.99
CA ARG A 38 6.25 -4.51 3.16
C ARG A 38 7.74 -4.82 3.12
N GLN A 39 8.12 -6.05 2.79
CA GLN A 39 9.54 -6.43 2.68
C GLN A 39 10.25 -5.63 1.57
N ALA A 40 9.63 -5.50 0.39
CA ALA A 40 10.16 -4.69 -0.71
C ALA A 40 10.28 -3.20 -0.33
N GLN A 41 9.27 -2.65 0.36
CA GLN A 41 9.31 -1.28 0.88
C GLN A 41 10.45 -1.09 1.88
N HIS A 42 10.65 -2.04 2.80
CA HIS A 42 11.75 -2.00 3.74
C HIS A 42 13.11 -2.03 3.03
N ALA A 43 13.29 -2.90 2.04
CA ALA A 43 14.52 -2.97 1.24
C ALA A 43 14.80 -1.65 0.51
N TRP A 44 13.79 -1.07 -0.15
CA TRP A 44 13.91 0.21 -0.85
C TRP A 44 14.25 1.37 0.10
N LEU A 45 13.58 1.46 1.25
CA LEU A 45 13.83 2.51 2.24
C LEU A 45 15.18 2.37 2.94
N ALA A 46 15.67 1.13 3.10
CA ALA A 46 16.97 0.85 3.68
C ALA A 46 18.13 1.05 2.68
N CYS A 47 17.84 1.17 1.38
CA CYS A 47 18.86 1.37 0.35
C CYS A 47 19.53 2.74 0.49
N THR A 48 20.75 2.75 1.03
CA THR A 48 21.62 3.94 1.13
C THR A 48 22.66 4.01 0.00
N GLY A 49 22.68 3.02 -0.89
CA GLY A 49 23.67 2.84 -1.95
C GLY A 49 23.29 3.48 -3.29
N ASP A 50 23.63 2.75 -4.36
CA ASP A 50 23.56 3.16 -5.76
C ASP A 50 22.15 3.58 -6.24
N ALA A 51 22.09 4.55 -7.14
CA ALA A 51 20.85 5.08 -7.68
C ALA A 51 20.11 4.05 -8.56
N ASP A 52 20.86 3.22 -9.28
CA ASP A 52 20.27 2.17 -10.13
C ASP A 52 19.68 1.04 -9.27
N GLU A 53 20.40 0.62 -8.21
CA GLU A 53 19.88 -0.32 -7.21
C GLU A 53 18.60 0.20 -6.54
N ARG A 54 18.60 1.47 -6.12
CA ARG A 54 17.42 2.10 -5.52
C ARG A 54 16.24 2.15 -6.49
N THR A 55 16.49 2.37 -7.78
CA THR A 55 15.46 2.38 -8.82
C THR A 55 14.88 0.99 -9.02
N SER A 56 15.72 -0.04 -9.12
CA SER A 56 15.27 -1.43 -9.22
C SER A 56 14.43 -1.87 -8.02
N LEU A 57 14.87 -1.53 -6.80
CA LEU A 57 14.11 -1.83 -5.57
C LEU A 57 12.76 -1.09 -5.52
N ARG A 58 12.69 0.14 -6.05
CA ARG A 58 11.43 0.88 -6.18
C ARG A 58 10.47 0.15 -7.12
N GLU A 59 10.93 -0.29 -8.28
CA GLU A 59 10.11 -1.01 -9.26
C GLU A 59 9.54 -2.32 -8.67
N VAL A 60 10.37 -3.06 -7.91
CA VAL A 60 9.91 -4.27 -7.20
C VAL A 60 8.84 -3.94 -6.17
N MET A 61 9.04 -2.90 -5.36
CA MET A 61 8.05 -2.43 -4.39
C MET A 61 6.75 -2.00 -5.07
N GLU A 62 6.83 -1.21 -6.15
CA GLU A 62 5.68 -0.73 -6.91
C GLU A 62 4.89 -1.88 -7.53
N ARG A 63 5.57 -2.91 -8.05
CA ARG A 63 4.91 -4.10 -8.59
C ARG A 63 4.08 -4.83 -7.53
N PHE A 64 4.64 -5.08 -6.34
CA PHE A 64 3.87 -5.70 -5.25
C PHE A 64 2.75 -4.79 -4.75
N GLY A 65 2.99 -3.47 -4.71
CA GLY A 65 1.97 -2.48 -4.36
C GLY A 65 0.80 -2.48 -5.32
N ALA A 66 1.05 -2.55 -6.63
CA ALA A 66 0.03 -2.61 -7.68
C ALA A 66 -0.81 -3.88 -7.57
N LEU A 67 -0.18 -5.05 -7.34
CA LEU A 67 -0.90 -6.31 -7.15
C LEU A 67 -1.82 -6.27 -5.92
N LEU A 68 -1.33 -5.72 -4.80
CA LEU A 68 -2.13 -5.57 -3.59
C LEU A 68 -3.29 -4.58 -3.80
N ALA A 69 -3.03 -3.44 -4.46
CA ALA A 69 -4.05 -2.44 -4.76
C ALA A 69 -5.16 -3.00 -5.66
N LEU A 70 -4.78 -3.75 -6.71
CA LEU A 70 -5.73 -4.41 -7.60
C LEU A 70 -6.63 -5.39 -6.84
N TYR A 71 -6.06 -6.19 -5.93
CA TYR A 71 -6.85 -7.11 -5.13
C TYR A 71 -7.86 -6.39 -4.24
N ILE A 72 -7.41 -5.35 -3.51
CA ILE A 72 -8.27 -4.55 -2.64
C ILE A 72 -9.37 -3.86 -3.46
N ALA A 73 -9.04 -3.30 -4.63
CA ALA A 73 -10.00 -2.67 -5.52
C ALA A 73 -11.06 -3.67 -6.01
N ASN A 74 -10.66 -4.88 -6.39
CA ASN A 74 -11.60 -5.92 -6.81
C ASN A 74 -12.53 -6.36 -5.67
N GLN A 75 -12.02 -6.50 -4.44
CA GLN A 75 -12.86 -6.79 -3.28
C GLN A 75 -13.82 -5.64 -2.98
N ALA A 76 -13.36 -4.40 -3.08
CA ALA A 76 -14.20 -3.23 -2.87
C ALA A 76 -15.32 -3.17 -3.92
N ALA A 77 -14.98 -3.31 -5.21
CA ALA A 77 -15.93 -3.37 -6.31
C ALA A 77 -16.99 -4.46 -6.07
N HIS A 78 -16.55 -5.66 -5.69
CA HIS A 78 -17.47 -6.75 -5.38
C HIS A 78 -18.44 -6.42 -4.25
N GLN A 79 -17.97 -5.81 -3.16
CA GLN A 79 -18.83 -5.43 -2.03
C GLN A 79 -19.78 -4.27 -2.37
N MET A 80 -19.40 -3.41 -3.31
CA MET A 80 -20.26 -2.33 -3.82
C MET A 80 -21.23 -2.81 -4.92
N GLY A 81 -21.17 -4.09 -5.32
CA GLY A 81 -21.99 -4.63 -6.40
C GLY A 81 -21.56 -4.17 -7.80
N GLU A 82 -20.35 -3.62 -7.93
CA GLU A 82 -19.76 -3.23 -9.21
C GLU A 82 -19.30 -4.47 -9.98
N GLN A 83 -19.39 -4.42 -11.31
CA GLN A 83 -18.81 -5.46 -12.15
C GLN A 83 -17.28 -5.42 -12.03
N SER A 84 -16.69 -6.53 -11.60
CA SER A 84 -15.25 -6.72 -11.55
C SER A 84 -14.68 -6.68 -12.98
N GLY A 85 -14.14 -5.53 -13.39
CA GLY A 85 -13.60 -5.37 -14.75
C GLY A 85 -13.33 -3.93 -15.20
N TRP A 86 -13.80 -2.90 -14.48
CA TRP A 86 -13.67 -1.52 -14.97
C TRP A 86 -12.22 -0.99 -15.04
N ALA A 87 -11.27 -1.62 -14.35
CA ALA A 87 -9.86 -1.22 -14.33
C ALA A 87 -8.96 -1.98 -15.31
N ALA A 88 -9.53 -2.78 -16.23
CA ALA A 88 -8.77 -3.54 -17.23
C ALA A 88 -8.75 -2.90 -18.63
N ASP A 89 -9.46 -1.78 -18.82
CA ASP A 89 -9.47 -1.00 -20.07
C ASP A 89 -8.65 0.30 -19.91
N GLU A 90 -7.33 0.20 -19.82
CA GLU A 90 -6.38 1.26 -20.20
C GLU A 90 -5.03 0.67 -20.67
#